data_AF-A0A508YHG6-F1
#
_entry.id   AF-A0A508YHG6-F1
#
_cell.length_a   1.000
_cell.length_b   1.000
_cell.length_c   1.000
_cell.angle_alpha   90.00
_cell.angle_beta   90.00
_cell.angle_gamma   90.00
#
_symmetry.space_group_name_H-M   'P 1'
#
loop_
_entity.id
_entity.type
_entity.pdbx_description
1 polymer ?
#
loop_
_entity_poly.entity_id
_entity_poly.type
_entity_poly.pdbx_seq_one_letter_code
_entity_poly.pdbx_strand_id
1 'polypeptide(L)'
;MMGDGYAVAPEEGLVYAPISGVISSVFPTKHAIGITSAAGLEVLVHMGLDTVEMDGEPFETKIAAEDEVQAGDVLSQVDIAAIKASNRDPAVVVVFTNMEKVKAFDAIKAGPVAHGDQVTILTYAD
;
A
#
# COMPACT_ATOMS: atom_id res chain seq x y z
N MET A 1 -12.01 -5.05 -11.19
CA MET A 1 -11.67 -4.19 -10.03
C MET A 1 -11.08 -5.10 -8.97
N MET A 2 -9.96 -4.72 -8.35
CA MET A 2 -9.20 -5.59 -7.42
C MET A 2 -9.85 -5.69 -6.03
N GLY A 3 -10.59 -4.68 -5.58
CA GLY A 3 -11.27 -4.67 -4.29
C GLY A 3 -11.58 -3.25 -3.81
N ASP A 4 -12.04 -3.12 -2.57
CA ASP A 4 -12.24 -1.82 -1.90
C ASP A 4 -10.99 -1.42 -1.11
N GLY A 5 -10.90 -0.14 -0.74
CA GLY A 5 -9.76 0.40 -0.03
C GLY A 5 -9.77 1.91 0.07
N TYR A 6 -8.58 2.50 0.12
CA TYR A 6 -8.38 3.94 0.16
C TYR A 6 -7.15 4.36 -0.62
N ALA A 7 -7.03 5.66 -0.87
CA ALA A 7 -5.83 6.26 -1.44
C ALA A 7 -5.36 7.42 -0.56
N VAL A 8 -4.06 7.60 -0.47
CA VAL A 8 -3.39 8.70 0.23
C VAL A 8 -2.60 9.48 -0.81
N ALA A 9 -2.84 10.79 -0.90
CA ALA A 9 -1.98 11.69 -1.66
C ALA A 9 -0.76 12.03 -0.79
N PRO A 10 0.45 11.55 -1.13
CA PRO A 10 1.60 11.68 -0.23
C PRO A 10 2.21 13.08 -0.27
N GLU A 11 2.55 13.60 0.91
CA GLU A 11 3.41 14.78 1.06
C GLU A 11 4.89 14.38 1.20
N GLU A 12 5.16 13.19 1.73
CA GLU A 12 6.48 12.61 1.94
C GLU A 12 6.62 11.28 1.20
N GLY A 13 7.85 10.93 0.80
CA GLY A 13 8.09 9.76 -0.05
C GLY A 13 8.20 8.42 0.69
N LEU A 14 8.15 8.38 2.02
CA LEU A 14 8.20 7.12 2.76
C LEU A 14 6.83 6.44 2.76
N VAL A 15 6.80 5.19 2.33
CA VAL A 15 5.61 4.33 2.32
C VAL A 15 5.78 3.23 3.37
N TYR A 16 4.75 3.04 4.17
CA TYR A 16 4.77 2.17 5.35
C TYR A 16 3.73 1.06 5.25
N ALA A 17 3.96 -0.03 5.98
CA ALA A 17 3.06 -1.16 6.06
C ALA A 17 1.73 -0.73 6.74
N PRO A 18 0.58 -0.84 6.06
CA PRO A 18 -0.72 -0.48 6.66
C PRO A 18 -1.23 -1.55 7.64
N ILE A 19 -0.68 -2.76 7.58
CA ILE A 19 -1.02 -3.89 8.44
C ILE A 19 0.24 -4.71 8.77
N SER A 20 0.21 -5.48 9.84
CA SER A 20 1.22 -6.51 10.11
C SER A 20 0.94 -7.78 9.31
N GLY A 21 1.99 -8.45 8.84
CA GLY A 21 1.87 -9.67 8.07
C GLY A 21 3.17 -10.09 7.39
N VAL A 22 3.05 -10.97 6.41
CA VAL A 22 4.16 -11.40 5.54
C VAL A 22 4.04 -10.69 4.20
N ILE A 23 5.16 -10.22 3.66
CA ILE A 23 5.22 -9.72 2.28
C ILE A 23 4.98 -10.89 1.33
N SER A 24 3.78 -10.96 0.75
CA SER A 24 3.39 -12.02 -0.18
C SER A 24 3.90 -11.77 -1.59
N SER A 25 4.17 -10.51 -1.95
CA SER A 25 4.75 -10.17 -3.24
C SER A 25 5.43 -8.79 -3.23
N VAL A 26 6.52 -8.70 -3.98
CA VAL A 26 7.10 -7.42 -4.41
C VAL A 26 7.13 -7.46 -5.93
N PHE A 27 6.44 -6.54 -6.58
CA PHE A 27 6.31 -6.56 -8.03
C PHE A 27 7.65 -6.24 -8.70
N PRO A 28 7.94 -6.76 -9.91
CA PRO A 28 9.25 -6.58 -10.55
C PRO A 28 9.68 -5.11 -10.72
N THR A 29 8.75 -4.23 -11.07
CA THR A 29 8.97 -2.78 -11.18
C THR A 29 8.73 -2.04 -9.87
N LYS A 30 8.62 -2.76 -8.74
CA LYS A 30 8.58 -2.24 -7.36
C LYS A 30 7.45 -1.27 -7.01
N HIS A 31 6.57 -0.95 -7.96
CA HIS A 31 5.44 -0.04 -7.78
C HIS A 31 4.35 -0.60 -6.86
N ALA A 32 4.33 -1.90 -6.59
CA ALA A 32 3.32 -2.52 -5.75
C ALA A 32 3.91 -3.61 -4.83
N ILE A 33 3.34 -3.70 -3.63
CA ILE A 33 3.72 -4.65 -2.59
C ILE A 33 2.46 -5.30 -2.04
N GLY A 34 2.41 -6.63 -2.04
CA GLY A 34 1.36 -7.42 -1.42
C GLY A 34 1.76 -7.83 -0.01
N ILE A 35 0.82 -7.72 0.94
CA ILE A 35 0.97 -8.12 2.34
C ILE A 35 -0.18 -9.06 2.69
N THR A 36 0.14 -10.19 3.29
CA THR A 36 -0.85 -11.14 3.80
C THR A 36 -0.76 -11.18 5.32
N SER A 37 -1.83 -10.80 6.00
CA SER A 37 -1.91 -10.90 7.47
C SER A 37 -1.93 -12.36 7.95
N ALA A 38 -1.70 -12.59 9.24
CA ALA A 38 -1.76 -13.94 9.83
C ALA A 38 -3.13 -14.63 9.67
N ALA A 39 -4.23 -13.86 9.64
CA ALA A 39 -5.59 -14.36 9.37
C ALA A 39 -5.91 -14.43 7.85
N GLY A 40 -4.91 -14.17 7.00
CA GLY A 40 -5.00 -14.32 5.56
C GLY A 40 -5.80 -13.23 4.84
N LEU A 41 -6.03 -12.06 5.45
CA LEU A 41 -6.39 -10.85 4.69
C LEU A 41 -5.23 -10.47 3.78
N GLU A 42 -5.54 -10.19 2.51
CA GLU A 42 -4.57 -9.73 1.51
C GLU A 42 -4.75 -8.24 1.25
N VAL A 43 -3.65 -7.50 1.39
CA VAL A 43 -3.57 -6.06 1.16
C VAL A 43 -2.56 -5.79 0.07
N LEU A 44 -2.94 -5.00 -0.93
CA LEU A 44 -2.04 -4.48 -1.94
C LEU A 44 -1.78 -3.00 -1.68
N VAL A 45 -0.50 -2.63 -1.56
CA VAL A 45 -0.03 -1.25 -1.51
C VAL A 45 0.54 -0.90 -2.88
N HIS A 46 -0.16 -0.06 -3.63
CA HIS A 46 0.22 0.38 -4.97
C HIS A 46 0.66 1.85 -4.94
N MET A 47 1.88 2.14 -5.38
CA MET A 47 2.53 3.45 -5.23
C MET A 47 2.48 4.22 -6.56
N GLY A 48 1.62 5.22 -6.62
CA GLY A 48 1.34 6.02 -7.81
C GLY A 48 0.42 5.30 -8.80
N LEU A 49 -0.09 6.02 -9.80
CA LEU A 49 -0.93 5.48 -10.88
C LEU A 49 -0.12 5.33 -12.17
N ASP A 50 -0.30 4.20 -12.86
CA ASP A 50 0.43 3.82 -14.09
C ASP A 50 1.96 3.82 -13.94
N THR A 51 2.46 3.72 -12.71
CA THR A 51 3.90 3.75 -12.37
C THR A 51 4.62 2.45 -12.66
N VAL A 52 3.89 1.38 -12.99
CA VAL A 52 4.46 0.14 -13.53
C VAL A 52 5.32 0.41 -14.77
N GLU A 53 4.96 1.41 -15.58
CA GLU A 53 5.66 1.82 -16.81
C GLU A 53 6.94 2.63 -16.54
N MET A 54 7.27 2.89 -15.27
CA MET A 54 8.48 3.61 -14.87
C MET A 54 9.64 2.66 -14.51
N ASP A 55 9.51 1.37 -14.82
CA ASP A 55 10.57 0.35 -14.72
C ASP A 55 11.30 0.28 -13.36
N GLY A 56 10.62 0.70 -12.28
CA GLY A 56 11.18 0.70 -10.93
C GLY A 56 12.09 1.87 -10.57
N GLU A 57 12.34 2.81 -11.49
CA GLU A 57 13.23 3.95 -11.24
C GLU A 57 12.83 4.82 -10.03
N PRO A 58 11.53 5.13 -9.80
CA PRO A 58 11.13 5.98 -8.68
C PRO A 58 11.12 5.27 -7.32
N PHE A 59 11.40 3.96 -7.26
CA PHE A 59 11.10 3.12 -6.11
C PHE A 59 12.34 2.46 -5.54
N GLU A 60 12.67 2.84 -4.30
CA GLU A 60 13.68 2.17 -3.49
C GLU A 60 13.00 1.33 -2.39
N THR A 61 12.56 0.12 -2.78
CA THR A 61 11.97 -0.86 -1.85
C THR A 61 13.00 -1.34 -0.83
N LYS A 62 12.59 -1.42 0.43
CA LYS A 62 13.44 -1.81 1.58
C LYS A 62 13.18 -3.23 2.09
N ILE A 63 12.19 -3.91 1.51
CA ILE A 63 11.73 -5.26 1.88
C ILE A 63 11.83 -6.22 0.69
N ALA A 64 11.73 -7.52 0.98
CA ALA A 64 11.64 -8.60 0.01
C ALA A 64 10.37 -9.44 0.25
N ALA A 65 10.04 -10.29 -0.71
CA ALA A 65 9.02 -11.32 -0.49
C ALA A 65 9.44 -12.24 0.65
N GLU A 66 8.47 -12.78 1.38
CA GLU A 66 8.63 -13.64 2.56
C GLU A 66 9.11 -12.92 3.83
N ASP A 67 9.45 -11.63 3.77
CA ASP A 67 9.76 -10.83 4.98
C ASP A 67 8.52 -10.66 5.86
N GLU A 68 8.70 -10.71 7.19
CA GLU A 68 7.68 -10.32 8.16
C GLU A 68 7.77 -8.82 8.44
N VAL A 69 6.62 -8.14 8.46
CA VAL A 69 6.51 -6.71 8.76
C VAL A 69 5.44 -6.45 9.82
N GLN A 70 5.66 -5.42 10.63
CA GLN A 70 4.65 -4.84 11.51
C GLN A 70 4.00 -3.62 10.85
N ALA A 71 2.76 -3.32 11.23
CA ALA A 71 2.12 -2.07 10.84
C ALA A 71 3.01 -0.88 11.25
N GLY A 72 3.30 0.00 10.30
CA GLY A 72 4.22 1.12 10.48
C GLY A 72 5.67 0.87 10.05
N ASP A 73 6.06 -0.36 9.68
CA ASP A 73 7.39 -0.61 9.12
C ASP A 73 7.55 0.02 7.72
N VAL A 74 8.77 0.46 7.38
CA VAL A 74 9.07 1.06 6.08
C VAL A 74 9.06 -0.02 4.99
N LEU A 75 8.23 0.18 3.97
CA LEU A 75 8.19 -0.69 2.80
C LEU A 75 9.08 -0.17 1.66
N SER A 76 8.98 1.12 1.37
CA SER A 76 9.60 1.72 0.20
C SER A 76 9.84 3.22 0.38
N GLN A 77 10.88 3.73 -0.24
CA GLN A 77 11.07 5.15 -0.50
C GLN A 77 10.67 5.45 -1.94
N VAL A 78 9.79 6.42 -2.13
CA VAL A 78 9.24 6.85 -3.42
C VAL A 78 9.78 8.22 -3.78
N ASP A 79 10.25 8.38 -5.02
CA ASP A 79 10.53 9.69 -5.60
C ASP A 79 9.26 10.31 -6.19
N ILE A 80 8.54 11.05 -5.34
CA ILE A 80 7.30 11.75 -5.71
C ILE A 80 7.55 12.77 -6.84
N ALA A 81 8.72 13.41 -6.85
CA ALA A 81 9.04 14.42 -7.85
C ALA A 81 9.24 13.77 -9.23
N ALA A 82 9.94 12.64 -9.30
CA ALA A 82 10.10 11.86 -10.54
C ALA A 82 8.75 11.37 -11.08
N ILE A 83 7.86 10.85 -10.22
CA ILE A 83 6.51 10.43 -10.64
C ILE A 83 5.74 11.60 -11.25
N LYS A 84 5.70 12.75 -10.57
CA LYS A 84 5.03 13.96 -11.06
C LYS A 84 5.64 14.47 -12.37
N ALA A 85 6.97 14.46 -12.50
CA ALA A 85 7.68 14.87 -13.71
C ALA A 85 7.35 13.99 -14.92
N SER A 86 6.91 12.75 -14.68
CA SER A 86 6.43 11.83 -15.71
C SER A 86 4.94 12.00 -16.07
N ASN A 87 4.27 13.03 -15.52
CA ASN A 87 2.82 13.29 -15.64
C ASN A 87 1.94 12.17 -15.06
N ARG A 88 2.41 11.49 -14.00
CA ARG A 88 1.66 10.47 -13.27
C ARG A 88 1.26 10.97 -11.88
N ASP A 89 0.18 10.40 -11.36
CA ASP A 89 -0.29 10.69 -10.00
C ASP A 89 0.52 9.86 -8.98
N PRO A 90 1.15 10.48 -7.96
CA PRO A 90 1.89 9.76 -6.93
C PRO A 90 1.00 9.17 -5.82
N ALA A 91 -0.33 9.25 -5.92
CA ALA A 91 -1.23 8.69 -4.92
C ALA A 91 -0.90 7.22 -4.59
N VAL A 92 -0.77 6.93 -3.30
CA VAL A 92 -0.56 5.57 -2.81
C VAL A 92 -1.92 4.96 -2.52
N VAL A 93 -2.24 3.86 -3.20
CA VAL A 93 -3.51 3.15 -3.07
C VAL A 93 -3.31 1.91 -2.20
N VAL A 94 -4.14 1.75 -1.18
CA VAL A 94 -4.21 0.56 -0.33
C VAL A 94 -5.52 -0.14 -0.62
N VAL A 95 -5.46 -1.39 -1.10
CA VAL A 95 -6.64 -2.16 -1.53
C VAL A 95 -6.66 -3.52 -0.86
N PHE A 96 -7.84 -3.97 -0.46
CA PHE A 96 -8.07 -5.33 0.05
C PHE A 96 -8.45 -6.24 -1.12
N THR A 97 -7.62 -7.24 -1.45
CA THR A 97 -7.77 -8.00 -2.70
C THR A 97 -8.66 -9.24 -2.58
N ASN A 98 -8.97 -9.66 -1.36
CA ASN A 98 -9.85 -10.80 -1.06
C ASN A 98 -11.06 -10.38 -0.22
N MET A 99 -11.87 -9.48 -0.78
CA MET A 99 -13.05 -8.88 -0.14
C MET A 99 -14.08 -9.90 0.37
N GLU A 100 -14.07 -11.13 -0.13
CA GLU A 100 -14.90 -12.22 0.39
C GLU A 100 -14.60 -12.59 1.86
N LYS A 101 -13.42 -12.25 2.38
CA LYS A 101 -13.06 -12.41 3.80
C LYS A 101 -13.50 -11.23 4.67
N VAL A 102 -13.81 -10.10 4.06
CA VAL A 102 -14.20 -8.86 4.75
C VAL A 102 -15.67 -8.97 5.16
N LYS A 103 -15.92 -8.84 6.47
CA LYS A 103 -17.27 -8.84 7.06
C LYS A 103 -17.84 -7.42 7.16
N ALA A 104 -16.98 -6.46 7.50
CA ALA A 104 -17.35 -5.05 7.60
C ALA A 104 -16.16 -4.17 7.26
N PHE A 105 -16.44 -3.04 6.61
CA PHE A 105 -15.48 -2.00 6.29
C PHE A 105 -16.08 -0.64 6.63
N ASP A 106 -15.49 0.04 7.61
CA ASP A 106 -16.00 1.31 8.07
C ASP A 106 -15.76 2.42 7.02
N ALA A 107 -16.70 3.35 6.96
CA ALA A 107 -16.60 4.49 6.07
C ALA A 107 -15.35 5.33 6.41
N ILE A 108 -14.56 5.64 5.38
CA ILE A 108 -13.37 6.47 5.51
C ILE A 108 -13.77 7.94 5.52
N LYS A 109 -13.29 8.68 6.50
CA LYS A 109 -13.39 10.14 6.51
C LYS A 109 -12.20 10.74 5.78
N ALA A 110 -12.45 11.40 4.66
CA ALA A 110 -11.41 12.13 3.93
C ALA A 110 -10.85 13.28 4.79
N GLY A 111 -9.53 13.44 4.77
CA GLY A 111 -8.82 14.48 5.50
C GLY A 111 -7.31 14.24 5.49
N PRO A 112 -6.53 15.19 6.03
CA PRO A 112 -5.11 14.97 6.26
C PRO A 112 -4.90 13.85 7.28
N VAL A 113 -3.89 13.02 7.05
CA VAL A 113 -3.45 11.94 7.95
C VAL A 113 -1.93 12.00 8.06
N ALA A 114 -1.41 11.67 9.23
CA ALA A 114 0.00 11.47 9.47
C ALA A 114 0.34 9.97 9.52
N HIS A 115 1.62 9.64 9.38
CA HIS A 115 2.09 8.28 9.62
C HIS A 115 1.66 7.80 11.02
N GLY A 116 1.08 6.60 11.08
CA GLY A 116 0.58 6.00 12.32
C GLY A 116 -0.87 6.34 12.66
N ASP A 117 -1.51 7.27 11.94
CA ASP A 117 -2.93 7.55 12.12
C ASP A 117 -3.80 6.38 11.64
N GLN A 118 -4.89 6.13 12.36
CA GLN A 118 -5.89 5.17 11.95
C GLN A 118 -6.75 5.75 10.81
N VAL A 119 -6.73 5.11 9.65
CA VAL A 119 -7.53 5.52 8.49
C VAL A 119 -8.95 4.94 8.51
N THR A 120 -9.09 3.68 8.93
CA THR A 120 -10.36 2.94 8.91
C THR A 120 -10.25 1.68 9.78
N ILE A 121 -11.39 1.06 10.10
CA ILE A 121 -11.48 -0.23 10.75
C ILE A 121 -12.06 -1.23 9.77
N LEU A 122 -11.36 -2.36 9.63
CA LEU A 122 -11.79 -3.49 8.83
C LEU A 122 -12.05 -4.68 9.77
N THR A 123 -13.24 -5.26 9.70
CA THR A 123 -13.52 -6.54 10.36
C THR A 123 -13.48 -7.64 9.32
N TYR A 124 -12.59 -8.62 9.51
CA TYR A 124 -12.42 -9.77 8.64
C TYR A 124 -12.30 -11.04 9.49
N ALA A 125 -12.53 -12.20 8.90
CA ALA A 125 -12.59 -13.47 9.62
C ALA A 125 -11.22 -13.94 10.15
N ASP A 126 -11.27 -14.84 11.15
CA ASP A 126 -10.14 -15.61 11.70
C ASP A 126 -9.54 -16.60 10.68
#